data_AF-A0A239Q0E5-F1
#
_entry.id   AF-A0A239Q0E5-F1
#
_cell.length_a   1.000
_cell.length_b   1.000
_cell.length_c   1.000
_cell.angle_alpha   90.00
_cell.angle_beta   90.00
_cell.angle_gamma   90.00
#
_symmetry.space_group_name_H-M   'P 1'
#
loop_
_entity.id
_entity.type
_entity.pdbx_description
1 polymer ?
#
loop_
_entity_poly.entity_id
_entity_poly.type
_entity_poly.pdbx_seq_one_letter_code
_entity_poly.pdbx_strand_id
1 'polypeptide(L)'
;MRKLTVPLLCSALFLTACGDSGWNPLGWFSSEPPRSTLEPETGYEQSSELRPVIGQISSARWEPLNEGRLLVVTATTPTKGYASVELVTARPQPAERITPDSDGVLRLRLVGWPPAPDAPAGQIARRPNDPITAALALSSTQLAPISSVEITSATNTVTLRR
;
A
#
# COMPACT_ATOMS: atom_id res chain seq x y z
N MET A 1 68.36 -48.66 -15.98
CA MET A 1 67.43 -49.61 -15.32
C MET A 1 66.69 -48.82 -14.24
N ARG A 2 65.46 -48.38 -14.48
CA ARG A 2 64.18 -49.10 -14.36
C ARG A 2 63.46 -48.67 -13.06
N LYS A 3 62.56 -47.68 -13.24
CA LYS A 3 61.22 -47.61 -12.66
C LYS A 3 61.12 -47.67 -11.13
N LEU A 4 61.23 -46.53 -10.44
CA LEU A 4 60.61 -46.34 -9.11
C LEU A 4 60.08 -44.90 -8.88
N THR A 5 59.81 -44.13 -9.94
CA THR A 5 59.15 -42.81 -9.83
C THR A 5 57.62 -42.87 -9.83
N VAL A 6 57.04 -44.06 -9.98
CA VAL A 6 55.59 -44.26 -10.12
C VAL A 6 54.83 -44.50 -8.80
N PRO A 7 55.36 -45.17 -7.76
CA PRO A 7 54.52 -45.45 -6.58
C PRO A 7 54.35 -44.24 -5.66
N LEU A 8 55.16 -43.18 -5.78
CA LEU A 8 55.07 -42.00 -4.92
C LEU A 8 54.08 -40.95 -5.44
N LEU A 9 53.76 -40.97 -6.75
CA LEU A 9 52.79 -40.05 -7.34
C LEU A 9 51.34 -40.55 -7.15
N CYS A 10 51.13 -41.86 -7.05
CA CYS A 10 49.79 -42.44 -6.92
C CYS A 10 49.17 -42.22 -5.53
N SER A 11 49.96 -42.05 -4.47
CA SER A 11 49.44 -41.81 -3.11
C SER A 11 49.06 -40.34 -2.84
N ALA A 12 49.47 -39.39 -3.69
CA ALA A 12 49.06 -37.99 -3.57
C ALA A 12 47.72 -37.68 -4.27
N LEU A 13 47.26 -38.56 -5.17
CA LEU A 13 46.03 -38.37 -5.96
C LEU A 13 44.76 -38.92 -5.28
N PHE A 14 44.89 -39.65 -4.17
CA PHE A 14 43.72 -40.17 -3.43
C PHE A 14 43.23 -39.25 -2.31
N LEU A 15 43.80 -38.04 -2.16
CA LEU A 15 43.35 -37.03 -1.19
C LEU A 15 42.46 -35.94 -1.80
N THR A 16 42.17 -35.96 -3.10
CA THR A 16 41.41 -34.88 -3.77
C THR A 16 39.95 -35.22 -4.08
N ALA A 17 39.40 -36.27 -3.47
CA ALA A 17 38.03 -36.68 -3.71
C ALA A 17 37.29 -37.01 -2.41
N CYS A 18 36.98 -35.98 -1.61
CA CYS A 18 35.77 -35.98 -0.80
C CYS A 18 35.46 -34.56 -0.30
N GLY A 19 34.24 -34.10 -0.57
CA GLY A 19 33.64 -32.99 0.17
C GLY A 19 33.84 -31.63 -0.47
N ASP A 20 32.75 -31.14 -1.05
CA ASP A 20 32.42 -29.73 -1.25
C ASP A 20 32.83 -28.89 -0.02
N SER A 21 34.07 -28.43 -0.04
CA SER A 21 34.70 -27.66 1.04
C SER A 21 34.91 -26.28 0.48
N GLY A 22 34.31 -25.26 1.09
CA GLY A 22 34.34 -23.84 0.69
C GLY A 22 35.72 -23.17 0.77
N TRP A 23 36.78 -23.88 0.37
CA TRP A 23 38.20 -23.53 0.36
C TRP A 23 38.74 -23.37 -1.08
N ASN A 24 37.88 -23.05 -2.04
CA ASN A 24 38.33 -22.62 -3.37
C ASN A 24 38.53 -21.10 -3.39
N PRO A 25 39.77 -20.59 -3.36
CA PRO A 25 40.02 -19.15 -3.33
C PRO A 25 39.56 -18.43 -4.61
N LEU A 26 39.40 -19.13 -5.74
CA LEU A 26 38.84 -18.55 -6.96
C LEU A 26 37.33 -18.29 -6.85
N GLY A 27 36.62 -19.03 -5.99
CA GLY A 27 35.18 -18.83 -5.76
C GLY A 27 34.88 -17.64 -4.84
N TRP A 28 35.79 -17.31 -3.92
CA TRP A 28 35.64 -16.15 -3.02
C TRP A 28 35.72 -14.80 -3.73
N PHE A 29 36.39 -14.74 -4.89
CA PHE A 29 36.48 -13.55 -5.72
C PHE A 29 35.50 -13.54 -6.90
N SER A 30 34.66 -14.56 -7.04
CA SER A 30 33.58 -14.51 -8.02
C SER A 30 32.56 -13.47 -7.56
N SER A 31 32.40 -12.41 -8.36
CA SER A 31 31.36 -11.40 -8.14
C SER A 31 30.01 -12.10 -7.96
N GLU A 32 29.28 -11.65 -6.94
CA GLU A 32 27.98 -12.20 -6.60
C GLU A 32 27.09 -12.22 -7.85
N PRO A 33 26.40 -13.34 -8.17
CA PRO A 33 25.50 -13.36 -9.31
C PRO A 33 24.51 -12.20 -9.18
N PRO A 34 24.20 -11.48 -10.27
CA PRO A 34 23.30 -10.34 -10.21
C PRO A 34 22.01 -10.80 -9.56
N ARG A 35 21.71 -10.21 -8.39
CA ARG A 35 20.49 -10.51 -7.66
C ARG A 35 19.34 -10.09 -8.57
N SER A 36 18.61 -11.07 -9.10
CA SER A 36 17.42 -10.80 -9.88
C SER A 36 16.42 -10.09 -8.97
N THR A 37 16.25 -8.80 -9.16
CA THR A 37 15.20 -8.05 -8.48
C THR A 37 13.85 -8.50 -9.03
N LEU A 38 12.81 -8.47 -8.19
CA LEU A 38 11.42 -8.68 -8.60
C LEU A 38 10.80 -7.39 -9.20
N GLU A 39 11.62 -6.36 -9.39
CA GLU A 39 11.17 -5.08 -9.94
C GLU A 39 10.96 -5.20 -11.46
N PRO A 40 9.77 -4.84 -11.97
CA PRO A 40 9.51 -4.84 -13.41
C PRO A 40 10.44 -3.86 -14.12
N GLU A 41 10.90 -4.19 -15.33
CA GLU A 41 11.74 -3.30 -16.15
C GLU A 41 11.07 -1.93 -16.43
N THR A 42 9.74 -1.90 -16.42
CA THR A 42 8.92 -0.69 -16.62
C THR A 42 8.61 0.07 -15.33
N GLY A 43 9.12 -0.39 -14.18
CA GLY A 43 8.75 0.13 -12.86
C GLY A 43 7.37 -0.35 -12.38
N TYR A 44 7.07 -0.09 -11.10
CA TYR A 44 5.75 -0.37 -10.53
C TYR A 44 4.71 0.62 -11.09
N GLU A 45 3.59 0.11 -11.58
CA GLU A 45 2.46 0.99 -11.89
C GLU A 45 2.01 1.71 -10.61
N GLN A 46 1.70 3.00 -10.73
CA GLN A 46 1.11 3.76 -9.63
C GLN A 46 -0.17 3.03 -9.21
N SER A 47 -0.16 2.51 -7.97
CA SER A 47 -1.23 1.70 -7.42
C SER A 47 -2.57 2.37 -7.68
N SER A 48 -3.36 1.81 -8.58
CA SER A 48 -4.73 2.24 -8.78
C SER A 48 -5.51 1.97 -7.50
N GLU A 49 -6.37 2.89 -7.10
CA GLU A 49 -7.20 2.70 -5.91
C GLU A 49 -8.26 1.64 -6.21
N LEU A 50 -8.05 0.43 -5.69
CA LEU A 50 -8.92 -0.73 -5.91
C LEU A 50 -10.05 -0.84 -4.88
N ARG A 51 -9.98 -0.12 -3.76
CA ARG A 51 -11.02 -0.19 -2.74
C ARG A 51 -12.34 0.34 -3.31
N PRO A 52 -13.47 -0.36 -3.08
CA PRO A 52 -14.77 0.14 -3.49
C PRO A 52 -15.12 1.40 -2.71
N VAL A 53 -15.96 2.24 -3.31
CA VAL A 53 -16.61 3.36 -2.61
C VAL A 53 -17.69 2.77 -1.71
N ILE A 54 -17.77 3.21 -0.45
CA ILE A 54 -18.59 2.56 0.58
C ILE A 54 -19.53 3.53 1.30
N GLY A 55 -20.56 2.94 1.92
CA GLY A 55 -21.40 3.57 2.93
C GLY A 55 -22.27 4.73 2.46
N GLN A 56 -22.91 5.37 3.43
CA GLN A 56 -23.71 6.57 3.27
C GLN A 56 -23.18 7.63 4.24
N ILE A 57 -22.80 8.80 3.75
CA ILE A 57 -22.27 9.88 4.59
C ILE A 57 -23.41 10.46 5.42
N SER A 58 -23.25 10.47 6.74
CA SER A 58 -24.20 11.05 7.70
C SER A 58 -23.75 12.41 8.20
N SER A 59 -22.44 12.67 8.28
CA SER A 59 -21.90 14.00 8.58
C SER A 59 -20.51 14.20 7.99
N ALA A 60 -20.21 15.45 7.62
CA ALA A 60 -18.87 15.89 7.24
C ALA A 60 -18.63 17.27 7.88
N ARG A 61 -17.50 17.45 8.54
CA ARG A 61 -17.15 18.70 9.21
C ARG A 61 -15.66 18.96 9.20
N TRP A 62 -15.32 20.22 9.39
CA TRP A 62 -13.95 20.65 9.62
C TRP A 62 -13.66 20.79 11.10
N GLU A 63 -12.51 20.26 11.52
CA GLU A 63 -11.96 20.49 12.85
C GLU A 63 -10.64 21.27 12.74
N PRO A 64 -10.40 22.26 13.61
CA PRO A 64 -9.17 23.05 13.58
C PRO A 64 -7.98 22.19 14.00
N LEU A 65 -6.83 22.40 13.33
CA LEU A 65 -5.54 21.87 13.74
C LEU A 65 -4.56 23.04 13.98
N ASN A 66 -3.45 22.78 14.66
CA ASN A 66 -2.37 23.76 14.84
C ASN A 66 -1.84 24.27 13.49
N GLU A 67 -1.89 23.40 12.48
CA GLU A 67 -1.51 23.64 11.10
C GLU A 67 -2.60 23.06 10.20
N GLY A 68 -3.27 23.92 9.44
CA GLY A 68 -4.36 23.51 8.55
C GLY A 68 -5.67 23.12 9.25
N ARG A 69 -6.37 22.11 8.72
CA ARG A 69 -7.67 21.61 9.22
C ARG A 69 -7.77 20.10 9.00
N LEU A 70 -8.52 19.45 9.88
CA LEU A 70 -8.90 18.05 9.75
C LEU A 70 -10.31 17.97 9.14
N LEU A 71 -10.43 17.32 7.99
CA LEU A 71 -11.73 16.94 7.44
C LEU A 71 -12.17 15.64 8.08
N VAL A 72 -13.24 15.66 8.89
CA VAL A 72 -13.79 14.47 9.53
C VAL A 72 -15.11 14.10 8.86
N VAL A 73 -15.19 12.88 8.35
CA VAL A 73 -16.35 12.33 7.67
C VAL A 73 -16.83 11.11 8.44
N THR A 74 -18.08 11.14 8.87
CA THR A 74 -18.77 10.00 9.46
C THR A 74 -19.79 9.46 8.47
N ALA A 75 -19.79 8.15 8.29
CA ALA A 75 -20.69 7.44 7.41
C ALA A 75 -21.26 6.20 8.09
N THR A 76 -22.31 5.65 7.52
CA THR A 76 -22.92 4.39 7.95
C THR A 76 -22.74 3.32 6.89
N THR A 77 -22.43 2.10 7.31
CA THR A 77 -22.26 0.95 6.42
C THR A 77 -23.35 -0.11 6.63
N PRO A 78 -23.65 -0.93 5.61
CA PRO A 78 -24.73 -1.92 5.68
C PRO A 78 -24.43 -3.11 6.60
N THR A 79 -23.15 -3.41 6.82
CA THR A 79 -22.65 -4.51 7.66
C THR A 79 -21.47 -4.04 8.48
N LYS A 80 -21.15 -4.74 9.56
CA LYS A 80 -19.98 -4.45 10.37
C LYS A 80 -18.70 -4.99 9.74
N GLY A 81 -17.55 -4.51 10.23
CA GLY A 81 -16.24 -5.09 9.89
C GLY A 81 -15.65 -4.58 8.58
N TYR A 82 -16.04 -3.38 8.14
CA TYR A 82 -15.30 -2.68 7.09
C TYR A 82 -13.88 -2.35 7.58
N ALA A 83 -12.90 -2.54 6.71
CA ALA A 83 -11.49 -2.31 6.99
C ALA A 83 -10.89 -1.27 6.05
N SER A 84 -9.80 -0.64 6.48
CA SER A 84 -9.01 0.32 5.68
C SER A 84 -9.85 1.44 5.08
N VAL A 85 -10.77 1.99 5.89
CA VAL A 85 -11.64 3.09 5.51
C VAL A 85 -10.81 4.37 5.38
N GLU A 86 -10.92 5.04 4.24
CA GLU A 86 -10.09 6.21 3.94
C GLU A 86 -10.81 7.19 3.01
N LEU A 87 -10.41 8.46 3.08
CA LEU A 87 -10.76 9.48 2.10
C LEU A 87 -9.64 9.58 1.08
N VAL A 88 -9.94 9.22 -0.15
CA VAL A 88 -8.96 9.21 -1.25
C VAL A 88 -9.37 10.21 -2.32
N THR A 89 -8.41 10.78 -3.03
CA THR A 89 -8.71 11.69 -4.13
C THR A 89 -9.45 10.95 -5.25
N ALA A 90 -10.39 11.65 -5.90
CA ALA A 90 -11.14 11.09 -7.02
C ALA A 90 -10.22 10.74 -8.20
N ARG A 91 -9.16 11.53 -8.38
CA ARG A 91 -8.11 11.33 -9.37
C ARG A 91 -6.80 10.95 -8.67
N PRO A 92 -5.98 10.03 -9.23
CA PRO A 92 -4.67 9.73 -8.68
C PRO A 92 -3.80 11.00 -8.59
N GLN A 93 -3.18 11.20 -7.45
CA GLN A 93 -2.25 12.31 -7.20
C GLN A 93 -0.98 11.77 -6.54
N PRO A 94 0.16 12.47 -6.65
CA PRO A 94 1.36 12.09 -5.92
C PRO A 94 1.09 12.01 -4.42
N ALA A 95 1.74 11.07 -3.73
CA ALA A 95 1.67 10.97 -2.29
C ALA A 95 2.01 12.32 -1.64
N GLU A 96 1.32 12.65 -0.54
CA GLU A 96 1.47 13.90 0.23
C GLU A 96 1.06 15.18 -0.52
N ARG A 97 0.64 15.09 -1.79
CA ARG A 97 0.13 16.23 -2.54
C ARG A 97 -1.36 16.07 -2.80
N ILE A 98 -2.11 17.02 -2.26
CA ILE A 98 -3.55 17.13 -2.49
C ILE A 98 -3.81 18.47 -3.14
N THR A 99 -4.27 18.41 -4.38
CA THR A 99 -4.60 19.56 -5.22
C THR A 99 -6.07 19.46 -5.62
N PRO A 100 -6.85 20.54 -5.53
CA PRO A 100 -8.20 20.55 -6.06
C PRO A 100 -8.20 20.44 -7.59
N ASP A 101 -9.37 20.22 -8.15
CA ASP A 101 -9.57 20.28 -9.59
C ASP A 101 -9.52 21.75 -10.09
N SER A 102 -9.60 21.97 -11.40
CA SER A 102 -9.45 23.30 -12.01
C SER A 102 -10.51 24.32 -11.57
N ASP A 103 -11.61 23.85 -10.99
CA ASP A 103 -12.70 24.64 -10.41
C ASP A 103 -12.47 24.98 -8.92
N GLY A 104 -11.35 24.57 -8.34
CA GLY A 104 -11.04 24.74 -6.92
C GLY A 104 -11.77 23.76 -6.00
N VAL A 105 -12.48 22.77 -6.55
CA VAL A 105 -13.17 21.74 -5.77
C VAL A 105 -12.25 20.54 -5.54
N LEU A 106 -12.02 20.18 -4.28
CA LEU A 106 -11.33 18.94 -3.94
C LEU A 106 -12.34 17.79 -3.94
N ARG A 107 -12.25 16.91 -4.95
CA ARG A 107 -13.11 15.72 -5.06
C ARG A 107 -12.47 14.52 -4.37
N LEU A 108 -13.17 13.99 -3.38
CA LEU A 108 -12.78 12.85 -2.56
C LEU A 108 -13.79 11.72 -2.71
N ARG A 109 -13.32 10.50 -2.47
CA ARG A 109 -14.15 9.29 -2.38
C ARG A 109 -13.93 8.66 -1.02
N LEU A 110 -15.02 8.24 -0.38
CA LEU A 110 -14.95 7.39 0.81
C LEU A 110 -14.82 5.94 0.38
N VAL A 111 -13.66 5.35 0.60
CA VAL A 111 -13.36 3.97 0.19
C VAL A 111 -13.07 3.07 1.39
N GLY A 112 -13.22 1.76 1.21
CA GLY A 112 -12.83 0.77 2.20
C GLY A 112 -13.18 -0.65 1.77
N TRP A 113 -12.59 -1.65 2.42
CA TRP A 113 -12.86 -3.05 2.10
C TRP A 113 -14.07 -3.57 2.89
N PRO A 114 -15.06 -4.19 2.23
CA PRO A 114 -16.12 -4.90 2.93
C PRO A 114 -15.56 -6.14 3.63
N PRO A 115 -16.21 -6.63 4.70
CA PRO A 115 -15.85 -7.91 5.32
C PRO A 115 -15.97 -9.06 4.32
N ALA A 116 -15.19 -10.11 4.51
CA ALA A 116 -15.34 -11.34 3.72
C ALA A 116 -16.77 -11.91 3.91
N PRO A 117 -17.41 -12.47 2.87
CA PRO A 117 -18.78 -12.95 2.94
C PRO A 117 -19.04 -14.02 4.01
N ASP A 118 -18.02 -14.81 4.32
CA ASP A 118 -18.00 -15.89 5.30
C ASP A 118 -17.48 -15.45 6.68
N ALA A 119 -17.04 -14.19 6.83
CA ALA A 119 -16.59 -13.69 8.11
C ALA A 119 -17.77 -13.53 9.09
N PRO A 120 -17.62 -13.90 10.38
CA PRO A 120 -18.65 -13.67 11.39
C PRO A 120 -19.15 -12.22 11.44
N ALA A 121 -18.25 -11.25 11.19
CA ALA A 121 -18.60 -9.83 11.13
C ALA A 121 -19.62 -9.47 10.03
N GLY A 122 -19.59 -10.19 8.90
CA GLY A 122 -20.57 -10.05 7.81
C GLY A 122 -21.88 -10.80 8.07
N GLN A 123 -21.86 -11.81 8.96
CA GLN A 123 -23.00 -12.67 9.30
C GLN A 123 -23.80 -12.20 10.51
N ILE A 124 -23.16 -11.49 11.45
CA ILE A 124 -23.84 -10.90 12.62
C ILE A 124 -24.94 -9.98 12.09
N ALA A 125 -26.18 -10.30 12.48
CA ALA A 125 -27.42 -9.70 12.00
C ALA A 125 -27.23 -8.24 11.61
N ARG A 126 -27.42 -7.99 10.30
CA ARG A 126 -27.50 -6.72 9.59
C ARG A 126 -28.23 -5.69 10.46
N ARG A 127 -27.54 -5.08 11.44
CA ARG A 127 -27.94 -3.80 12.00
C ARG A 127 -27.56 -2.83 10.92
N PRO A 128 -28.51 -2.37 10.09
CA PRO A 128 -28.17 -1.33 9.14
C PRO A 128 -27.67 -0.16 10.00
N ASN A 129 -26.53 0.42 9.60
CA ASN A 129 -25.92 1.60 10.22
C ASN A 129 -24.80 1.34 11.23
N ASP A 130 -23.77 0.56 10.86
CA ASP A 130 -22.50 0.60 11.61
C ASP A 130 -21.76 1.92 11.30
N PRO A 131 -21.50 2.78 12.29
CA PRO A 131 -20.84 4.05 12.05
C PRO A 131 -19.35 3.85 11.82
N ILE A 132 -18.85 4.44 10.74
CA ILE A 132 -17.42 4.51 10.40
C ILE A 132 -17.02 5.97 10.31
N THR A 133 -15.78 6.28 10.71
CA THR A 133 -15.22 7.63 10.62
C THR A 133 -13.91 7.57 9.86
N ALA A 134 -13.79 8.42 8.85
CA ALA A 134 -12.55 8.68 8.14
C ALA A 134 -12.15 10.14 8.37
N ALA A 135 -10.85 10.39 8.47
CA ALA A 135 -10.34 11.73 8.62
C ALA A 135 -9.19 11.99 7.65
N LEU A 136 -9.14 13.20 7.10
CA LEU A 136 -8.08 13.65 6.21
C LEU A 136 -7.52 14.97 6.72
N ALA A 137 -6.24 14.96 7.09
CA ALA A 137 -5.54 16.18 7.47
C ALA A 137 -5.12 16.95 6.22
N LEU A 138 -5.40 18.24 6.19
CA LEU A 138 -5.02 19.13 5.11
C LEU A 138 -4.24 20.30 5.67
N SER A 139 -3.01 20.46 5.18
CA SER A 139 -2.12 21.56 5.55
C SER A 139 -2.67 22.92 5.11
N SER A 140 -2.17 23.99 5.72
CA SER A 140 -2.55 25.36 5.32
C SER A 140 -2.25 25.65 3.84
N THR A 141 -1.16 25.08 3.32
CA THR A 141 -0.75 25.22 1.91
C THR A 141 -1.65 24.43 0.96
N GLN A 142 -2.05 23.21 1.33
CA GLN A 142 -3.02 22.41 0.56
C GLN A 142 -4.43 23.02 0.61
N LEU A 143 -4.82 23.63 1.73
CA LEU A 143 -6.13 24.28 1.88
C LEU A 143 -6.25 25.59 1.11
N ALA A 144 -5.15 26.33 0.90
CA ALA A 144 -5.16 27.64 0.24
C ALA A 144 -5.89 27.64 -1.13
N PRO A 145 -5.64 26.68 -2.05
CA PRO A 145 -6.36 26.63 -3.33
C PRO A 145 -7.77 26.00 -3.26
N ILE A 146 -8.19 25.42 -2.14
CA ILE A 146 -9.45 24.67 -2.03
C ILE A 146 -10.60 25.63 -1.65
N SER A 147 -11.59 25.75 -2.54
CA SER A 147 -12.81 26.52 -2.32
C SER A 147 -13.92 25.70 -1.65
N SER A 148 -14.03 24.43 -2.02
CA SER A 148 -14.97 23.47 -1.43
C SER A 148 -14.47 22.03 -1.59
N VAL A 149 -15.01 21.12 -0.80
CA VAL A 149 -14.71 19.70 -0.85
C VAL A 149 -15.98 18.95 -1.19
N GLU A 150 -15.90 18.06 -2.18
CA GLU A 150 -16.99 17.16 -2.58
C GLU A 150 -16.57 15.74 -2.23
N ILE A 151 -17.39 15.04 -1.43
CA ILE A 151 -17.10 13.69 -0.94
C ILE A 151 -18.17 12.76 -1.48
N THR A 152 -17.76 11.83 -2.34
CA THR A 152 -18.64 10.79 -2.89
C THR A 152 -18.57 9.52 -2.06
N SER A 153 -19.72 8.98 -1.69
CA SER A 153 -19.88 7.65 -1.08
C SER A 153 -20.69 6.73 -1.98
N ALA A 154 -20.97 5.50 -1.53
CA ALA A 154 -21.74 4.55 -2.32
C ALA A 154 -23.18 5.01 -2.55
N THR A 155 -23.76 5.74 -1.58
CA THR A 155 -25.18 6.11 -1.59
C THR A 155 -25.41 7.59 -1.88
N ASN A 156 -24.51 8.49 -1.47
CA ASN A 156 -24.69 9.93 -1.61
C ASN A 156 -23.38 10.70 -1.78
N THR A 157 -23.49 11.94 -2.24
CA THR A 157 -22.39 12.91 -2.29
C THR A 157 -22.69 14.06 -1.33
N VAL A 158 -21.69 14.49 -0.57
CA VAL A 158 -21.79 15.64 0.35
C VAL A 158 -20.76 16.69 -0.05
N THR A 159 -21.19 17.95 -0.10
CA THR A 159 -20.30 19.08 -0.36
C THR A 159 -20.14 19.92 0.90
N LEU A 160 -18.90 20.21 1.25
CA LEU A 160 -18.53 21.07 2.37
C LEU A 160 -17.82 22.31 1.83
N ARG A 161 -18.36 23.49 2.15
CA ARG A 161 -17.68 24.76 1.88
C ARG A 161 -16.71 25.07 3.01
N ARG A 162 -15.64 25.79 2.68
CA ARG A 162 -14.57 26.11 3.63
C ARG A 162 -15.05 27.07 4.71
#